data_AF-V7CBV0-F1
#
_entry.id   AF-V7CBV0-F1
#
_cell.length_a   1.000
_cell.length_b   1.000
_cell.length_c   1.000
_cell.angle_alpha   90.00
_cell.angle_beta   90.00
_cell.angle_gamma   90.00
#
_symmetry.space_group_name_H-M   'P 1'
#
loop_
_entity.id
_entity.type
_entity.pdbx_description
1 polymer ?
#
loop_
_entity_poly.entity_id
_entity_poly.type
_entity_poly.pdbx_seq_one_letter_code
_entity_poly.pdbx_strand_id
1 'polypeptide(L)'
;MGPPLSTWPWENLGIFKYLLYGPFVAKVVYEWFYNEEHSYYNLSWCLHLLILSGLRGLIHVLWGSYSHMLFLTRNRRILQQGVDFKQIDKEWDWDNFLILQALVTSMACYMFPFLQHLPLWNVKGLFVTLILHVGVSEPLYYWVHKRFHGDYLFTHYHSLHHSSPVPESFTAGHATLLEHLILTVVIGIPILGASVMGYGSASLIYAYVLIFDFLRCLGHGNVEIVPHQLFEKFQFLRYVIYTPTYHSLHHSDKDTNFCLFMPLFDALGDTLNKKSWQTHKTISSGSGTGDRVPHFVFLAHIVDVSSSMHVQFVLRSFSSLPYTTRLFLVIGWPFAFLFLLAMWVWSKTFLLSFYNLRGRLHQTWVVPRCGFQYFLPFATEGINKQIELAILRADKLGVKVISLAALNK
;
A
#
# COMPACT_ATOMS: atom_id res chain seq x y z
N MET A 1 -14.66 -26.93 13.04
CA MET A 1 -13.35 -26.29 13.27
C MET A 1 -12.82 -25.85 11.93
N GLY A 2 -12.27 -24.64 11.82
CA GLY A 2 -11.66 -24.19 10.57
C GLY A 2 -10.42 -25.02 10.20
N PRO A 3 -9.98 -24.99 8.93
CA PRO A 3 -8.73 -25.62 8.52
C PRO A 3 -7.54 -25.04 9.32
N PRO A 4 -6.51 -25.85 9.64
CA PRO A 4 -5.39 -25.38 10.44
C PRO A 4 -4.64 -24.25 9.72
N LEU A 5 -4.13 -23.25 10.45
CA LEU A 5 -3.38 -22.11 9.91
C LEU A 5 -4.18 -21.17 8.97
N SER A 6 -5.50 -21.26 8.92
CA SER A 6 -6.31 -20.29 8.16
C SER A 6 -6.55 -18.99 8.93
N THR A 7 -6.39 -19.01 10.25
CA THR A 7 -6.60 -17.85 11.13
C THR A 7 -5.33 -17.47 11.89
N TRP A 8 -5.30 -16.25 12.43
CA TRP A 8 -4.15 -15.71 13.15
C TRP A 8 -4.17 -16.15 14.63
N PRO A 9 -3.04 -16.52 15.24
CA PRO A 9 -3.02 -17.00 16.63
C PRO A 9 -3.46 -15.95 17.66
N TRP A 10 -3.34 -14.66 17.30
CA TRP A 10 -3.69 -13.52 18.14
C TRP A 10 -4.96 -12.79 17.70
N GLU A 11 -5.80 -13.41 16.88
CA GLU A 11 -7.06 -12.80 16.40
C GLU A 11 -7.96 -12.34 17.57
N ASN A 12 -8.03 -13.15 18.64
CA ASN A 12 -8.81 -12.83 19.84
C ASN A 12 -8.26 -11.65 20.67
N LEU A 13 -7.05 -11.16 20.39
CA LEU A 13 -6.47 -10.03 21.14
C LEU A 13 -6.94 -8.68 20.62
N GLY A 14 -7.52 -8.59 19.42
CA GLY A 14 -7.89 -7.33 18.78
C GLY A 14 -6.72 -6.33 18.81
N ILE A 15 -6.95 -5.12 19.34
CA ILE A 15 -5.92 -4.09 19.46
C ILE A 15 -4.76 -4.49 20.39
N PHE A 16 -4.96 -5.41 21.33
CA PHE A 16 -3.90 -5.86 22.24
C PHE A 16 -2.85 -6.75 21.56
N LYS A 17 -3.05 -7.16 20.29
CA LYS A 17 -2.04 -7.89 19.52
C LYS A 17 -0.69 -7.16 19.46
N TYR A 18 -0.68 -5.83 19.52
CA TYR A 18 0.55 -5.03 19.50
C TYR A 18 1.41 -5.20 20.76
N LEU A 19 0.86 -5.73 21.86
CA LEU A 19 1.64 -6.11 23.04
C LEU A 19 2.67 -7.21 22.73
N LEU A 20 2.50 -7.95 21.62
CA LEU A 20 3.48 -8.93 21.15
C LEU A 20 4.82 -8.29 20.74
N TYR A 21 4.86 -6.98 20.48
CA TYR A 21 6.12 -6.25 20.32
C TYR A 21 6.81 -5.88 21.65
N GLY A 22 6.10 -6.01 22.78
CA GLY A 22 6.55 -5.63 24.11
C GLY A 22 7.91 -6.21 24.51
N PRO A 23 8.19 -7.52 24.30
CA PRO A 23 9.50 -8.10 24.60
C PRO A 23 10.65 -7.45 23.84
N PHE A 24 10.44 -7.02 22.58
CA PHE A 24 11.47 -6.32 21.81
C PHE A 24 11.75 -4.94 22.40
N VAL A 25 10.69 -4.19 22.73
CA VAL A 25 10.82 -2.87 23.35
C VAL A 25 11.52 -2.98 24.71
N ALA A 26 11.11 -3.94 25.54
CA ALA A 26 11.71 -4.17 26.85
C ALA A 26 13.20 -4.50 26.73
N LYS A 27 13.60 -5.33 25.76
CA LYS A 27 15.01 -5.64 25.51
C LYS A 27 15.81 -4.41 25.06
N VAL A 28 15.27 -3.58 24.16
CA VAL A 28 15.93 -2.34 23.73
C VAL A 28 16.12 -1.39 24.92
N VAL A 29 15.09 -1.22 25.74
CA VAL A 29 15.14 -0.37 26.94
C VAL A 29 16.16 -0.90 27.94
N TYR A 30 16.17 -2.21 28.19
CA TYR A 30 17.14 -2.85 29.07
C TYR A 30 18.58 -2.63 28.58
N GLU A 31 18.87 -2.90 27.31
CA GLU A 31 20.22 -2.71 26.76
C GLU A 31 20.64 -1.24 26.78
N TRP A 32 19.71 -0.29 26.61
CA TRP A 32 20.01 1.14 26.72
C TRP A 32 20.42 1.53 28.15
N PHE A 33 19.72 1.03 29.17
CA PHE A 33 20.01 1.37 30.56
C PHE A 33 21.23 0.64 31.15
N TYR A 34 21.52 -0.59 30.71
CA TYR A 34 22.45 -1.48 31.41
C TYR A 34 23.70 -1.90 30.63
N ASN A 35 23.80 -1.65 29.31
CA ASN A 35 25.05 -1.92 28.59
C ASN A 35 25.96 -0.68 28.55
N GLU A 36 27.21 -0.83 29.02
CA GLU A 36 28.22 0.24 29.04
C GLU A 36 28.93 0.44 27.67
N GLU A 37 28.87 -0.56 26.77
CA GLU A 37 29.45 -0.48 25.43
C GLU A 37 28.48 0.16 24.41
N HIS A 38 28.14 1.43 24.61
CA HIS A 38 27.45 2.24 23.59
C HIS A 38 28.41 2.59 22.45
N SER A 39 28.69 1.64 21.56
CA SER A 39 29.17 2.00 20.22
C SER A 39 27.98 2.53 19.43
N TYR A 40 28.05 3.78 18.99
CA TYR A 40 27.05 4.43 18.12
C TYR A 40 26.70 3.61 16.85
N TYR A 41 27.56 2.63 16.51
CA TYR A 41 27.42 1.77 15.34
C TYR A 41 26.71 0.43 15.60
N ASN A 42 26.43 0.06 16.86
CA ASN A 42 25.92 -1.27 17.20
C ASN A 42 24.53 -1.16 17.85
N LEU A 43 23.52 -0.80 17.03
CA LEU A 43 22.13 -0.79 17.49
C LEU A 43 21.70 -2.21 17.88
N SER A 44 20.91 -2.32 18.95
CA SER A 44 20.25 -3.57 19.33
C SER A 44 19.55 -4.22 18.13
N TRP A 45 19.73 -5.51 17.91
CA TRP A 45 19.00 -6.20 16.83
C TRP A 45 17.48 -6.13 17.05
N CYS A 46 17.01 -6.04 18.30
CA CYS A 46 15.61 -5.79 18.62
C CYS A 46 15.15 -4.40 18.13
N LEU A 47 16.02 -3.39 18.26
CA LEU A 47 15.74 -2.06 17.72
C LEU A 47 15.69 -2.10 16.19
N HIS A 48 16.60 -2.81 15.53
CA HIS A 48 16.53 -3.04 14.09
C HIS A 48 15.20 -3.67 13.66
N LEU A 49 14.71 -4.69 14.38
CA LEU A 49 13.41 -5.32 14.08
C LEU A 49 12.23 -4.35 14.24
N LEU A 50 12.23 -3.54 15.28
CA LEU A 50 11.18 -2.54 15.52
C LEU A 50 11.19 -1.47 14.43
N ILE A 51 12.37 -0.93 14.09
CA ILE A 51 12.54 0.05 13.02
C ILE A 51 12.06 -0.57 11.70
N LEU A 52 12.52 -1.77 11.36
CA LEU A 52 12.16 -2.43 10.11
C LEU A 52 10.64 -2.68 10.06
N SER A 53 10.02 -3.17 11.12
CA SER A 53 8.56 -3.36 11.19
C SER A 53 7.80 -2.05 10.96
N GLY A 54 8.26 -0.95 11.57
CA GLY A 54 7.69 0.38 11.37
C GLY A 54 7.84 0.89 9.94
N LEU A 55 9.02 0.75 9.35
CA LEU A 55 9.29 1.17 7.95
C LEU A 55 8.45 0.37 6.95
N ARG A 56 8.28 -0.92 7.18
CA ARG A 56 7.42 -1.78 6.36
C ARG A 56 5.96 -1.33 6.44
N GLY A 57 5.45 -1.13 7.65
CA GLY A 57 4.10 -0.58 7.84
C GLY A 57 3.90 0.78 7.16
N LEU A 58 4.92 1.65 7.24
CA LEU A 58 4.93 2.95 6.57
C LEU A 58 4.83 2.82 5.04
N ILE A 59 5.51 1.85 4.41
CA ILE A 59 5.40 1.60 2.97
C ILE A 59 3.95 1.32 2.56
N HIS A 60 3.25 0.44 3.28
CA HIS A 60 1.86 0.10 2.99
C HIS A 60 0.94 1.33 3.14
N VAL A 61 1.13 2.11 4.20
CA VAL A 61 0.35 3.35 4.45
C VAL A 61 0.63 4.39 3.36
N LEU A 62 1.88 4.64 3.01
CA LEU A 62 2.25 5.62 1.97
C LEU A 62 1.72 5.23 0.59
N TRP A 63 1.77 3.95 0.25
CA TRP A 63 1.15 3.45 -0.98
C TRP A 63 -0.37 3.64 -0.96
N GLY A 64 -1.02 3.31 0.16
CA GLY A 64 -2.45 3.53 0.35
C GLY A 64 -2.81 5.01 0.20
N SER A 65 -2.02 5.89 0.81
CA SER A 65 -2.14 7.35 0.67
C SER A 65 -2.04 7.76 -0.80
N TYR A 66 -0.99 7.34 -1.50
CA TYR A 66 -0.79 7.66 -2.92
C TYR A 66 -1.97 7.19 -3.79
N SER A 67 -2.42 5.94 -3.62
CA SER A 67 -3.54 5.39 -4.40
C SER A 67 -4.83 6.20 -4.24
N HIS A 68 -5.05 6.77 -3.05
CA HIS A 68 -6.21 7.61 -2.72
C HIS A 68 -6.02 9.10 -3.04
N MET A 69 -4.84 9.56 -3.47
CA MET A 69 -4.64 10.92 -4.00
C MET A 69 -5.25 11.01 -5.42
N LEU A 70 -6.58 10.96 -5.51
CA LEU A 70 -7.33 10.89 -6.77
C LEU A 70 -7.05 12.07 -7.71
N PHE A 71 -6.59 13.20 -7.17
CA PHE A 71 -6.14 14.33 -7.95
C PHE A 71 -4.86 14.05 -8.77
N LEU A 72 -4.07 13.05 -8.38
CA LEU A 72 -2.93 12.51 -9.13
C LEU A 72 -3.30 11.22 -9.89
N THR A 73 -4.08 10.33 -9.27
CA THR A 73 -4.17 8.93 -9.71
C THR A 73 -5.37 8.60 -10.58
N ARG A 74 -6.43 9.43 -10.61
CA ARG A 74 -7.73 9.04 -11.21
C ARG A 74 -7.64 8.55 -12.67
N ASN A 75 -6.75 9.15 -13.48
CA ASN A 75 -6.62 8.83 -14.91
C ASN A 75 -5.88 7.51 -15.18
N ARG A 76 -5.31 6.88 -14.14
CA ARG A 76 -4.55 5.63 -14.24
C ARG A 76 -5.11 4.55 -13.32
N ARG A 77 -6.31 4.74 -12.80
CA ARG A 77 -6.97 3.71 -11.99
C ARG A 77 -7.33 2.51 -12.84
N ILE A 78 -7.04 1.32 -12.32
CA ILE A 78 -7.33 0.07 -13.02
C ILE A 78 -8.80 -0.28 -12.86
N LEU A 79 -9.26 -0.40 -11.62
CA LEU A 79 -10.66 -0.62 -11.27
C LEU A 79 -11.34 0.70 -10.90
N GLN A 80 -12.46 0.96 -11.57
CA GLN A 80 -13.28 2.17 -11.39
C GLN A 80 -14.25 2.06 -10.20
N GLN A 81 -14.33 0.90 -9.56
CA GLN A 81 -15.06 0.72 -8.32
C GLN A 81 -14.31 1.41 -7.17
N GLY A 82 -15.06 2.04 -6.26
CA GLY A 82 -14.54 2.58 -5.01
C GLY A 82 -14.47 1.49 -3.94
N VAL A 83 -13.55 1.64 -3.00
CA VAL A 83 -13.40 0.76 -1.84
C VAL A 83 -14.52 1.07 -0.86
N ASP A 84 -15.27 0.06 -0.44
CA ASP A 84 -16.36 0.21 0.52
C ASP A 84 -15.93 -0.11 1.95
N PHE A 85 -16.78 0.24 2.92
CA PHE A 85 -16.50 -0.04 4.33
C PHE A 85 -16.36 -1.54 4.61
N LYS A 86 -17.09 -2.41 3.88
CA LYS A 86 -17.00 -3.86 4.07
C LYS A 86 -15.61 -4.39 3.72
N GLN A 87 -15.00 -3.90 2.63
CA GLN A 87 -13.63 -4.27 2.30
C GLN A 87 -12.64 -3.71 3.34
N ILE A 88 -12.81 -2.46 3.78
CA ILE A 88 -11.94 -1.86 4.80
C ILE A 88 -11.98 -2.67 6.11
N ASP A 89 -13.17 -3.10 6.53
CA ASP A 89 -13.37 -3.90 7.75
C ASP A 89 -12.69 -5.27 7.65
N LYS A 90 -12.78 -5.94 6.49
CA LYS A 90 -12.08 -7.22 6.26
C LYS A 90 -10.56 -7.06 6.34
N GLU A 91 -10.05 -5.98 5.75
CA GLU A 91 -8.62 -5.68 5.69
C GLU A 91 -8.10 -4.96 6.93
N TRP A 92 -8.90 -4.84 8.00
CA TRP A 92 -8.54 -4.03 9.17
C TRP A 92 -7.21 -4.47 9.79
N ASP A 93 -7.01 -5.79 9.91
CA ASP A 93 -5.82 -6.42 10.48
C ASP A 93 -4.79 -6.86 9.41
N TRP A 94 -4.71 -6.13 8.29
CA TRP A 94 -3.75 -6.38 7.21
C TRP A 94 -2.29 -6.47 7.69
N ASP A 95 -1.96 -5.88 8.83
CA ASP A 95 -0.62 -5.76 9.40
C ASP A 95 -0.20 -6.97 10.26
N ASN A 96 -1.05 -7.99 10.42
CA ASN A 96 -0.74 -9.19 11.21
C ASN A 96 0.57 -9.86 10.79
N PHE A 97 0.90 -9.86 9.50
CA PHE A 97 2.14 -10.46 9.00
C PHE A 97 3.41 -9.75 9.51
N LEU A 98 3.33 -8.46 9.86
CA LEU A 98 4.47 -7.73 10.44
C LEU A 98 4.83 -8.30 11.81
N ILE A 99 3.83 -8.63 12.62
CA ILE A 99 4.01 -9.26 13.93
C ILE A 99 4.61 -10.66 13.74
N LEU A 100 4.03 -11.47 12.85
CA LEU A 100 4.54 -12.80 12.54
C LEU A 100 6.01 -12.77 12.14
N GLN A 101 6.35 -11.92 11.17
CA GLN A 101 7.71 -11.89 10.63
C GLN A 101 8.71 -11.31 11.63
N ALA A 102 8.30 -10.38 12.50
CA ALA A 102 9.13 -9.93 13.61
C ALA A 102 9.44 -11.08 14.60
N LEU A 103 8.43 -11.89 14.96
CA LEU A 103 8.59 -13.05 15.83
C LEU A 103 9.47 -14.14 15.18
N VAL A 104 9.25 -14.45 13.90
CA VAL A 104 10.08 -15.41 13.15
C VAL A 104 11.52 -14.93 13.03
N THR A 105 11.73 -13.64 12.76
CA THR A 105 13.09 -13.08 12.66
C THR A 105 13.80 -13.11 14.00
N SER A 106 13.10 -12.79 15.09
CA SER A 106 13.62 -12.96 16.45
C SER A 106 14.08 -14.39 16.72
N MET A 107 13.24 -15.37 16.38
CA MET A 107 13.59 -16.79 16.50
C MET A 107 14.84 -17.13 15.66
N ALA A 108 14.91 -16.64 14.43
CA ALA A 108 16.07 -16.82 13.58
C ALA A 108 17.35 -16.20 14.17
N CYS A 109 17.28 -15.01 14.77
CA CYS A 109 18.41 -14.39 15.46
C CYS A 109 18.93 -15.22 16.64
N TYR A 110 18.05 -15.90 17.39
CA TYR A 110 18.45 -16.83 18.45
C TYR A 110 19.00 -18.15 17.92
N MET A 111 18.42 -18.71 16.87
CA MET A 111 18.88 -19.94 16.24
C MET A 111 20.22 -19.76 15.51
N PHE A 112 20.45 -18.57 14.95
CA PHE A 112 21.61 -18.22 14.14
C PHE A 112 22.28 -16.95 14.69
N PRO A 113 23.13 -17.06 15.73
CA PRO A 113 23.72 -15.90 16.40
C PRO A 113 24.50 -14.96 15.48
N PHE A 114 25.05 -15.45 14.36
CA PHE A 114 25.74 -14.61 13.38
C PHE A 114 24.85 -13.53 12.76
N LEU A 115 23.52 -13.72 12.73
CA LEU A 115 22.57 -12.70 12.25
C LEU A 115 22.52 -11.46 13.14
N GLN A 116 22.93 -11.58 14.40
CA GLN A 116 23.00 -10.47 15.35
C GLN A 116 24.22 -9.56 15.11
N HIS A 117 25.19 -10.02 14.34
CA HIS A 117 26.49 -9.35 14.14
C HIS A 117 26.86 -9.22 12.65
N LEU A 118 25.87 -8.88 11.81
CA LEU A 118 26.11 -8.66 10.39
C LEU A 118 26.84 -7.33 10.16
N PRO A 119 27.76 -7.24 9.19
CA PRO A 119 28.36 -5.97 8.81
C PRO A 119 27.28 -5.02 8.27
N LEU A 120 27.50 -3.71 8.41
CA LEU A 120 26.54 -2.72 7.92
C LEU A 120 26.30 -2.81 6.41
N TRP A 121 27.35 -3.12 5.64
CA TRP A 121 27.32 -3.10 4.17
C TRP A 121 28.18 -4.20 3.55
N ASN A 122 27.64 -4.90 2.56
CA ASN A 122 28.40 -5.85 1.73
C ASN A 122 27.82 -5.92 0.31
N VAL A 123 28.53 -5.37 -0.69
CA VAL A 123 28.07 -5.34 -2.09
C VAL A 123 27.90 -6.73 -2.71
N LYS A 124 28.71 -7.71 -2.29
CA LYS A 124 28.63 -9.09 -2.81
C LYS A 124 27.29 -9.73 -2.44
N GLY A 125 26.74 -9.34 -1.28
CA GLY A 125 25.43 -9.78 -0.81
C GLY A 125 24.30 -9.43 -1.76
N LEU A 126 24.37 -8.28 -2.45
CA LEU A 126 23.35 -7.85 -3.42
C LEU A 126 23.27 -8.82 -4.60
N PHE A 127 24.41 -9.22 -5.16
CA PHE A 127 24.45 -10.15 -6.29
C PHE A 127 23.95 -11.54 -5.90
N VAL A 128 24.39 -12.06 -4.75
CA VAL A 128 23.96 -13.37 -4.26
C VAL A 128 22.45 -13.36 -3.97
N THR A 129 21.96 -12.30 -3.33
CA THR A 129 20.53 -12.14 -3.03
C THR A 129 19.71 -12.06 -4.31
N LEU A 130 20.17 -11.34 -5.33
CA LEU A 130 19.48 -11.28 -6.62
C LEU A 130 19.42 -12.66 -7.29
N ILE A 131 20.54 -13.39 -7.32
CA ILE A 131 20.60 -14.75 -7.89
C ILE A 131 19.65 -15.69 -7.15
N LEU A 132 19.65 -15.67 -5.81
CA LEU A 132 18.75 -16.50 -5.01
C LEU A 132 17.29 -16.09 -5.15
N HIS A 133 17.00 -14.80 -5.27
CA HIS A 133 15.66 -14.30 -5.48
C HIS A 133 15.09 -14.78 -6.82
N VAL A 134 15.83 -14.55 -7.91
CA VAL A 134 15.43 -14.94 -9.27
C VAL A 134 15.44 -16.46 -9.43
N GLY A 135 16.47 -17.13 -8.94
CA GLY A 135 16.68 -18.57 -9.16
C GLY A 135 15.87 -19.47 -8.21
N VAL A 136 15.45 -18.97 -7.05
CA VAL A 136 14.78 -19.78 -6.02
C VAL A 136 13.46 -19.16 -5.59
N SER A 137 13.46 -17.94 -5.06
CA SER A 137 12.24 -17.34 -4.47
C SER A 137 11.11 -17.15 -5.48
N GLU A 138 11.42 -16.62 -6.66
CA GLU A 138 10.44 -16.41 -7.74
C GLU A 138 9.80 -17.73 -8.22
N PRO A 139 10.55 -18.75 -8.67
CA PRO A 139 9.95 -20.01 -9.10
C PRO A 139 9.27 -20.77 -7.96
N LEU A 140 9.79 -20.71 -6.72
CA LEU A 140 9.13 -21.29 -5.56
C LEU A 140 7.77 -20.63 -5.32
N TYR A 141 7.72 -19.30 -5.29
CA TYR A 141 6.46 -18.58 -5.09
C TYR A 141 5.49 -18.86 -6.24
N TYR A 142 5.93 -18.80 -7.50
CA TYR A 142 5.11 -19.14 -8.67
C TYR A 142 4.43 -20.50 -8.50
N TRP A 143 5.21 -21.53 -8.16
CA TRP A 143 4.70 -22.88 -7.98
C TRP A 143 3.68 -22.97 -6.83
N VAL A 144 4.01 -22.40 -5.67
CA VAL A 144 3.12 -22.43 -4.50
C VAL A 144 1.84 -21.62 -4.76
N HIS A 145 1.96 -20.44 -5.36
CA HIS A 145 0.83 -19.58 -5.67
C HIS A 145 -0.13 -20.26 -6.64
N LYS A 146 0.38 -20.88 -7.72
CA LYS A 146 -0.44 -21.71 -8.61
C LYS A 146 -1.15 -22.84 -7.86
N ARG A 147 -0.49 -23.46 -6.86
CA ARG A 147 -1.10 -24.52 -6.04
C ARG A 147 -2.19 -23.99 -5.11
N PHE A 148 -2.03 -22.77 -4.58
CA PHE A 148 -3.05 -22.06 -3.81
C PHE A 148 -4.33 -21.78 -4.60
N HIS A 149 -4.25 -21.73 -5.93
CA HIS A 149 -5.43 -21.63 -6.81
C HIS A 149 -6.09 -22.97 -7.14
N GLY A 150 -5.62 -24.09 -6.57
CA GLY A 150 -6.37 -25.35 -6.62
C GLY A 150 -7.54 -25.37 -5.62
N ASP A 151 -8.59 -26.12 -5.93
CA ASP A 151 -9.89 -26.13 -5.22
C ASP A 151 -9.82 -26.04 -3.69
N TYR A 152 -9.07 -26.94 -3.06
CA TYR A 152 -8.98 -27.01 -1.59
C TYR A 152 -8.22 -25.81 -1.01
N LEU A 153 -7.02 -25.52 -1.52
CA LEU A 153 -6.20 -24.45 -0.95
C LEU A 153 -6.78 -23.06 -1.25
N PHE A 154 -7.46 -22.92 -2.39
CA PHE A 154 -8.13 -21.67 -2.73
C PHE A 154 -9.25 -21.42 -1.72
N THR A 155 -10.16 -22.37 -1.58
CA THR A 155 -11.35 -22.22 -0.72
C THR A 155 -10.95 -21.87 0.72
N HIS A 156 -9.94 -22.54 1.26
CA HIS A 156 -9.60 -22.49 2.69
C HIS A 156 -8.51 -21.47 3.06
N TYR A 157 -7.65 -21.07 2.12
CA TYR A 157 -6.53 -20.19 2.40
C TYR A 157 -6.52 -18.97 1.49
N HIS A 158 -6.57 -19.15 0.16
CA HIS A 158 -6.32 -18.03 -0.76
C HIS A 158 -7.58 -17.21 -1.11
N SER A 159 -8.78 -17.72 -0.84
CA SER A 159 -10.06 -17.05 -1.12
C SER A 159 -10.21 -15.75 -0.32
N LEU A 160 -9.64 -15.71 0.90
CA LEU A 160 -9.60 -14.52 1.75
C LEU A 160 -8.87 -13.37 1.06
N HIS A 161 -7.69 -13.65 0.52
CA HIS A 161 -6.88 -12.69 -0.23
C HIS A 161 -7.61 -12.16 -1.47
N HIS A 162 -8.31 -13.04 -2.19
CA HIS A 162 -9.14 -12.67 -3.35
C HIS A 162 -10.50 -12.07 -2.99
N SER A 163 -10.84 -11.97 -1.71
CA SER A 163 -12.15 -11.48 -1.26
C SER A 163 -12.28 -9.95 -1.29
N SER A 164 -11.17 -9.25 -1.54
CA SER A 164 -11.09 -7.80 -1.75
C SER A 164 -11.33 -7.46 -3.22
N PRO A 165 -12.49 -6.89 -3.60
CA PRO A 165 -12.82 -6.65 -5.00
C PRO A 165 -11.92 -5.61 -5.67
N VAL A 166 -11.42 -4.65 -4.90
CA VAL A 166 -10.49 -3.62 -5.37
C VAL A 166 -9.17 -3.80 -4.64
N PRO A 167 -8.15 -4.44 -5.24
CA PRO A 167 -6.86 -4.59 -4.59
C PRO A 167 -6.29 -3.25 -4.15
N GLU A 168 -5.75 -3.20 -2.93
CA GLU A 168 -5.02 -2.07 -2.37
C GLU A 168 -3.71 -2.52 -1.73
N SER A 169 -2.84 -1.58 -1.35
CA SER A 169 -1.61 -1.88 -0.60
C SER A 169 -1.89 -2.67 0.69
N PHE A 170 -3.06 -2.48 1.30
CA PHE A 170 -3.51 -3.25 2.47
C PHE A 170 -3.92 -4.69 2.11
N THR A 171 -4.48 -4.92 0.92
CA THR A 171 -4.78 -6.27 0.40
C THR A 171 -3.52 -7.12 0.30
N ALA A 172 -2.36 -6.53 0.03
CA ALA A 172 -1.08 -7.24 0.06
C ALA A 172 -0.78 -7.84 1.45
N GLY A 173 -1.23 -7.22 2.54
CA GLY A 173 -1.12 -7.78 3.89
C GLY A 173 -2.26 -8.73 4.26
N HIS A 174 -3.41 -8.61 3.60
CA HIS A 174 -4.63 -9.36 3.91
C HIS A 174 -4.60 -10.77 3.30
N ALA A 175 -4.12 -11.72 4.08
CA ALA A 175 -4.05 -13.14 3.74
C ALA A 175 -4.03 -14.01 5.01
N THR A 176 -4.14 -15.33 4.85
CA THR A 176 -4.11 -16.29 5.97
C THR A 176 -2.73 -16.45 6.57
N LEU A 177 -2.66 -17.04 7.78
CA LEU A 177 -1.40 -17.34 8.45
C LEU A 177 -0.51 -18.27 7.58
N LEU A 178 -1.10 -19.30 6.95
CA LEU A 178 -0.35 -20.22 6.08
C LEU A 178 0.32 -19.49 4.91
N GLU A 179 -0.41 -18.63 4.21
CA GLU A 179 0.15 -17.84 3.09
C GLU A 179 1.33 -16.99 3.53
N HIS A 180 1.21 -16.33 4.69
CA HIS A 180 2.29 -15.50 5.22
C HIS A 180 3.47 -16.29 5.78
N LEU A 181 3.27 -17.50 6.32
CA LEU A 181 4.38 -18.40 6.67
C LEU A 181 5.19 -18.78 5.43
N ILE A 182 4.52 -19.13 4.33
CA ILE A 182 5.16 -19.44 3.05
C ILE A 182 5.88 -18.20 2.51
N LEU A 183 5.23 -17.04 2.53
CA LEU A 183 5.85 -15.79 2.08
C LEU A 183 7.08 -15.44 2.93
N THR A 184 7.05 -15.73 4.23
CA THR A 184 8.20 -15.55 5.14
C THR A 184 9.37 -16.43 4.71
N VAL A 185 9.13 -17.67 4.29
CA VAL A 185 10.17 -18.55 3.73
C VAL A 185 10.70 -17.98 2.41
N VAL A 186 9.83 -17.55 1.50
CA VAL A 186 10.19 -16.97 0.19
C VAL A 186 11.08 -15.72 0.36
N ILE A 187 10.77 -14.85 1.33
CA ILE A 187 11.58 -13.68 1.68
C ILE A 187 12.89 -14.11 2.37
N GLY A 188 12.82 -15.12 3.25
CA GLY A 188 13.95 -15.57 4.05
C GLY A 188 15.06 -16.23 3.22
N ILE A 189 14.74 -16.92 2.12
CA ILE A 189 15.71 -17.66 1.31
C ILE A 189 16.89 -16.79 0.85
N PRO A 190 16.69 -15.63 0.17
CA PRO A 190 17.83 -14.83 -0.30
C PRO A 190 18.61 -14.17 0.83
N ILE A 191 17.92 -13.74 1.90
CA ILE A 191 18.54 -13.14 3.09
C ILE A 191 19.44 -14.15 3.80
N LEU A 192 18.88 -15.30 4.16
CA LEU A 192 19.60 -16.34 4.89
C LEU A 192 20.68 -16.98 4.01
N GLY A 193 20.40 -17.24 2.73
CA GLY A 193 21.37 -17.78 1.79
C GLY A 193 22.59 -16.87 1.65
N ALA A 194 22.38 -15.57 1.43
CA ALA A 194 23.48 -14.61 1.36
C ALA A 194 24.27 -14.54 2.68
N SER A 195 23.57 -14.59 3.83
CA SER A 195 24.19 -14.52 5.15
C SER A 195 25.01 -15.78 5.49
N VAL A 196 24.49 -16.97 5.22
CA VAL A 196 25.21 -18.25 5.39
C VAL A 196 26.44 -18.34 4.49
N MET A 197 26.38 -17.78 3.29
CA MET A 197 27.53 -17.69 2.37
C MET A 197 28.57 -16.62 2.77
N GLY A 198 28.38 -15.92 3.90
CA GLY A 198 29.28 -14.88 4.39
C GLY A 198 29.14 -13.53 3.68
N TYR A 199 28.08 -13.33 2.91
CA TYR A 199 27.81 -12.10 2.16
C TYR A 199 26.66 -11.26 2.73
N GLY A 200 26.06 -11.69 3.85
CA GLY A 200 25.00 -10.96 4.54
C GLY A 200 25.45 -9.60 5.06
N SER A 201 24.53 -8.65 5.14
CA SER A 201 24.74 -7.34 5.77
C SER A 201 23.42 -6.76 6.26
N ALA A 202 23.47 -5.83 7.22
CA ALA A 202 22.27 -5.15 7.71
C ALA A 202 21.56 -4.36 6.59
N SER A 203 22.31 -3.63 5.77
CA SER A 203 21.74 -2.89 4.62
C SER A 203 21.04 -3.80 3.62
N LEU A 204 21.57 -5.01 3.39
CA LEU A 204 20.95 -6.00 2.51
C LEU A 204 19.57 -6.42 3.02
N ILE A 205 19.45 -6.73 4.31
CA ILE A 205 18.17 -7.13 4.93
C ILE A 205 17.16 -5.99 4.79
N TYR A 206 17.54 -4.77 5.16
CA TYR A 206 16.68 -3.60 5.03
C TYR A 206 16.25 -3.37 3.59
N ALA A 207 17.20 -3.28 2.65
CA ALA A 207 16.91 -3.01 1.26
C ALA A 207 16.01 -4.09 0.65
N TYR A 208 16.35 -5.37 0.85
CA TYR A 208 15.58 -6.47 0.26
C TYR A 208 14.15 -6.52 0.80
N VAL A 209 13.95 -6.45 2.13
CA VAL A 209 12.61 -6.51 2.73
C VAL A 209 11.76 -5.30 2.33
N LEU A 210 12.34 -4.10 2.33
CA LEU A 210 11.60 -2.88 1.96
C LEU A 210 11.27 -2.84 0.46
N ILE A 211 12.17 -3.29 -0.42
CA ILE A 211 11.89 -3.43 -1.85
C ILE A 211 10.80 -4.48 -2.08
N PHE A 212 10.85 -5.60 -1.36
CA PHE A 212 9.85 -6.65 -1.45
C PHE A 212 8.44 -6.14 -1.12
N ASP A 213 8.27 -5.46 0.02
CA ASP A 213 6.98 -4.87 0.40
C ASP A 213 6.56 -3.74 -0.55
N PHE A 214 7.51 -2.93 -1.03
CA PHE A 214 7.24 -1.88 -2.02
C PHE A 214 6.67 -2.47 -3.31
N LEU A 215 7.28 -3.52 -3.84
CA LEU A 215 6.81 -4.19 -5.06
C LEU A 215 5.47 -4.90 -4.85
N ARG A 216 5.23 -5.51 -3.68
CA ARG A 216 3.91 -6.09 -3.36
C ARG A 216 2.84 -5.02 -3.29
N CYS A 217 3.11 -3.89 -2.62
CA CYS A 217 2.18 -2.78 -2.55
C CYS A 217 1.93 -2.15 -3.93
N LEU A 218 2.97 -2.05 -4.77
CA LEU A 218 2.85 -1.64 -6.16
C LEU A 218 1.86 -2.55 -6.90
N GLY A 219 2.05 -3.87 -6.86
CA GLY A 219 1.19 -4.83 -7.57
C GLY A 219 -0.26 -4.80 -7.15
N HIS A 220 -0.51 -4.67 -5.85
CA HIS A 220 -1.88 -4.56 -5.33
C HIS A 220 -2.41 -3.13 -5.41
N GLY A 221 -1.62 -2.16 -5.85
CA GLY A 221 -2.07 -0.79 -6.02
C GLY A 221 -3.08 -0.71 -7.16
N ASN A 222 -4.28 -0.18 -6.91
CA ASN A 222 -5.29 0.03 -7.95
C ASN A 222 -4.94 1.20 -8.92
N VAL A 223 -3.66 1.50 -9.12
CA VAL A 223 -3.16 2.64 -9.90
C VAL A 223 -1.96 2.18 -10.72
N GLU A 224 -2.05 2.30 -12.04
CA GLU A 224 -0.94 1.99 -12.94
C GLU A 224 0.05 3.15 -12.98
N ILE A 225 1.26 2.93 -12.45
CA ILE A 225 2.32 3.95 -12.47
C ILE A 225 3.43 3.65 -13.47
N VAL A 226 3.53 2.41 -13.93
CA VAL A 226 4.56 1.96 -14.86
C VAL A 226 4.18 2.41 -16.28
N PRO A 227 4.97 3.27 -16.93
CA PRO A 227 4.66 3.72 -18.29
C PRO A 227 4.85 2.59 -19.30
N HIS A 228 3.86 2.33 -20.17
CA HIS A 228 3.99 1.32 -21.22
C HIS A 228 5.17 1.57 -22.17
N GLN A 229 5.56 2.82 -22.38
CA GLN A 229 6.68 3.19 -23.22
C GLN A 229 7.99 2.55 -22.74
N LEU A 230 8.13 2.28 -21.44
CA LEU A 230 9.27 1.57 -20.88
C LEU A 230 9.37 0.15 -21.44
N PHE A 231 8.25 -0.56 -21.53
CA PHE A 231 8.19 -1.92 -22.05
C PHE A 231 8.18 -1.98 -23.57
N GLU A 232 7.73 -0.93 -24.26
CA GLU A 232 7.89 -0.81 -25.71
C GLU A 232 9.36 -0.61 -26.10
N LYS A 233 10.09 0.25 -25.36
CA LYS A 233 11.51 0.50 -25.60
C LYS A 233 12.40 -0.68 -25.17
N PHE A 234 12.10 -1.28 -24.02
CA PHE A 234 12.87 -2.38 -23.46
C PHE A 234 11.96 -3.58 -23.21
N GLN A 235 11.68 -4.34 -24.29
CA GLN A 235 10.71 -5.42 -24.26
C GLN A 235 11.01 -6.50 -23.22
N PHE A 236 12.27 -6.75 -22.89
CA PHE A 236 12.63 -7.75 -21.88
C PHE A 236 12.16 -7.35 -20.47
N LEU A 237 12.02 -6.06 -20.16
CA LEU A 237 11.61 -5.59 -18.82
C LEU A 237 10.22 -6.07 -18.43
N ARG A 238 9.33 -6.31 -19.39
CA ARG A 238 7.99 -6.86 -19.13
C ARG A 238 8.03 -8.27 -18.52
N TYR A 239 9.16 -8.97 -18.60
CA TYR A 239 9.37 -10.27 -17.97
C TYR A 239 10.16 -10.18 -16.65
N VAL A 240 10.82 -9.05 -16.40
CA VAL A 240 11.65 -8.81 -15.20
C VAL A 240 10.83 -8.19 -14.07
N ILE A 241 9.80 -7.42 -14.38
CA ILE A 241 8.94 -6.81 -13.37
C ILE A 241 7.50 -6.72 -13.87
N TYR A 242 6.55 -7.16 -13.05
CA TYR A 242 5.13 -6.99 -13.35
C TYR A 242 4.71 -5.53 -13.18
N THR A 243 3.47 -5.23 -13.56
CA THR A 243 2.85 -3.93 -13.26
C THR A 243 1.64 -4.10 -12.34
N PRO A 244 1.16 -3.02 -11.70
CA PRO A 244 -0.12 -3.04 -10.99
C PRO A 244 -1.27 -3.61 -11.84
N THR A 245 -1.32 -3.28 -13.14
CA THR A 245 -2.31 -3.84 -14.08
C THR A 245 -2.17 -5.36 -14.23
N TYR A 246 -0.94 -5.87 -14.31
CA TYR A 246 -0.67 -7.30 -14.45
C TYR A 246 -1.22 -8.11 -13.26
N HIS A 247 -0.95 -7.63 -12.05
CA HIS A 247 -1.43 -8.29 -10.82
C HIS A 247 -2.93 -8.06 -10.58
N SER A 248 -3.48 -6.89 -10.92
CA SER A 248 -4.93 -6.68 -10.86
C SER A 248 -5.72 -7.61 -11.80
N LEU A 249 -5.15 -7.95 -12.97
CA LEU A 249 -5.74 -8.96 -13.86
C LEU A 249 -5.78 -10.34 -13.20
N HIS A 250 -4.76 -10.73 -12.42
CA HIS A 250 -4.76 -12.00 -11.66
C HIS A 250 -5.97 -12.10 -10.71
N HIS A 251 -6.30 -11.01 -9.99
CA HIS A 251 -7.47 -10.99 -9.11
C HIS A 251 -8.81 -11.15 -9.86
N SER A 252 -8.85 -10.76 -11.14
CA SER A 252 -10.06 -10.86 -11.97
C SER A 252 -10.13 -12.18 -12.76
N ASP A 253 -8.98 -12.69 -13.20
CA ASP A 253 -8.79 -13.90 -14.00
C ASP A 253 -7.79 -14.81 -13.29
N LYS A 254 -8.34 -15.56 -12.31
CA LYS A 254 -7.60 -16.27 -11.26
C LYS A 254 -6.70 -17.40 -11.75
N ASP A 255 -6.88 -17.83 -13.00
CA ASP A 255 -6.11 -18.92 -13.61
C ASP A 255 -4.82 -18.45 -14.31
N THR A 256 -4.45 -17.17 -14.16
CA THR A 256 -3.32 -16.54 -14.88
C THR A 256 -2.47 -15.65 -13.98
N ASN A 257 -1.25 -15.33 -14.41
CA ASN A 257 -0.36 -14.33 -13.77
C ASN A 257 0.00 -14.65 -12.31
N PHE A 258 0.65 -15.79 -12.04
CA PHE A 258 1.00 -16.27 -10.70
C PHE A 258 2.37 -15.81 -10.17
N CYS A 259 3.19 -15.12 -10.97
CA CYS A 259 4.55 -14.73 -10.57
C CYS A 259 4.59 -13.90 -9.29
N LEU A 260 5.74 -13.90 -8.60
CA LEU A 260 5.94 -13.06 -7.42
C LEU A 260 6.18 -11.60 -7.82
N PHE A 261 7.18 -11.35 -8.67
CA PHE A 261 7.41 -10.05 -9.31
C PHE A 261 7.77 -10.19 -10.79
N MET A 262 8.24 -11.35 -11.24
CA MET A 262 8.79 -11.55 -12.58
C MET A 262 7.85 -12.34 -13.51
N PRO A 263 7.15 -11.70 -14.47
CA PRO A 263 6.30 -12.39 -15.45
C PRO A 263 7.02 -13.43 -16.32
N LEU A 264 8.36 -13.48 -16.28
CA LEU A 264 9.15 -14.57 -16.84
C LEU A 264 8.62 -15.96 -16.46
N PHE A 265 8.29 -16.17 -15.18
CA PHE A 265 7.85 -17.49 -14.71
C PHE A 265 6.46 -17.88 -15.20
N ASP A 266 5.57 -16.90 -15.37
CA ASP A 266 4.28 -17.12 -16.04
C ASP A 266 4.44 -17.43 -17.53
N ALA A 267 5.39 -16.78 -18.20
CA ALA A 267 5.68 -17.07 -19.60
C ALA A 267 6.26 -18.48 -19.79
N LEU A 268 7.15 -18.92 -18.89
CA LEU A 268 7.72 -20.26 -18.90
C LEU A 268 6.69 -21.33 -18.53
N GLY A 269 5.77 -21.02 -17.61
CA GLY A 269 4.74 -21.94 -17.13
C GLY A 269 3.42 -21.91 -17.91
N ASP A 270 3.37 -21.18 -19.03
CA ASP A 270 2.19 -20.97 -19.89
C ASP A 270 0.94 -20.49 -19.12
N THR A 271 1.15 -19.60 -18.14
CA THR A 271 0.09 -19.00 -17.31
C THR A 271 0.00 -17.49 -17.50
N LEU A 272 0.71 -16.92 -18.47
CA LEU A 272 0.68 -15.50 -18.77
C LEU A 272 -0.67 -15.09 -19.42
N ASN A 273 -1.35 -14.12 -18.81
CA ASN A 273 -2.60 -13.61 -19.35
C ASN A 273 -2.37 -12.85 -20.67
N LYS A 274 -3.05 -13.29 -21.73
CA LYS A 274 -2.93 -12.70 -23.09
C LYS A 274 -3.29 -11.22 -23.14
N LYS A 275 -4.10 -10.72 -22.20
CA LYS A 275 -4.54 -9.32 -22.12
C LYS A 275 -3.55 -8.42 -21.39
N SER A 276 -2.58 -8.95 -20.64
CA SER A 276 -1.70 -8.18 -19.74
C SER A 276 -1.10 -6.94 -20.39
N TRP A 277 -0.46 -7.10 -21.55
CA TRP A 277 0.26 -6.01 -22.21
C TRP A 277 -0.67 -4.99 -22.86
N GLN A 278 -1.78 -5.45 -23.46
CA GLN A 278 -2.75 -4.57 -24.08
C GLN A 278 -3.47 -3.72 -23.01
N THR A 279 -3.95 -4.35 -21.93
CA THR A 279 -4.61 -3.66 -20.83
C THR A 279 -3.67 -2.67 -20.14
N HIS A 280 -2.40 -3.07 -19.90
CA HIS A 280 -1.38 -2.17 -19.34
C HIS A 280 -1.18 -0.92 -20.21
N LYS A 281 -1.03 -1.10 -21.53
CA LYS A 281 -0.89 0.02 -22.48
C LYS A 281 -2.10 0.93 -22.45
N THR A 282 -3.30 0.37 -22.48
CA THR A 282 -4.58 1.10 -22.46
C THR A 282 -4.77 1.91 -21.17
N ILE A 283 -4.41 1.38 -20.01
CA ILE A 283 -4.56 2.11 -18.73
C ILE A 283 -3.45 3.17 -18.57
N SER A 284 -2.20 2.81 -18.85
CA SER A 284 -1.07 3.74 -18.65
C SER A 284 -1.04 4.92 -19.63
N SER A 285 -1.65 4.78 -20.82
CA SER A 285 -1.87 5.89 -21.76
C SER A 285 -2.98 6.85 -21.31
N GLY A 286 -3.76 6.49 -20.29
CA GLY A 286 -4.97 7.20 -19.88
C GLY A 286 -6.15 7.01 -20.84
N SER A 287 -6.05 6.15 -21.85
CA SER A 287 -7.13 5.91 -22.83
C SER A 287 -8.15 4.86 -22.35
N GLY A 288 -7.81 4.06 -21.34
CA GLY A 288 -8.63 2.98 -20.78
C GLY A 288 -9.62 3.40 -19.72
N THR A 289 -9.33 4.50 -19.02
CA THR A 289 -10.28 5.17 -18.14
C THR A 289 -11.10 6.11 -19.00
N GLY A 290 -11.98 5.57 -19.85
CA GLY A 290 -12.93 6.41 -20.59
C GLY A 290 -13.54 7.40 -19.61
N ASP A 291 -13.30 8.70 -19.82
CA ASP A 291 -13.58 9.79 -18.87
C ASP A 291 -15.05 9.74 -18.49
N ARG A 292 -15.36 8.94 -17.47
CA ARG A 292 -16.73 8.71 -17.07
C ARG A 292 -17.17 9.99 -16.40
N VAL A 293 -17.90 10.78 -17.15
CA VAL A 293 -18.44 12.05 -16.67
C VAL A 293 -19.27 11.77 -15.42
N PRO A 294 -18.97 12.41 -14.28
CA PRO A 294 -19.77 12.23 -13.08
C PRO A 294 -21.16 12.79 -13.33
N HIS A 295 -22.18 12.07 -12.87
CA HIS A 295 -23.57 12.51 -13.00
C HIS A 295 -23.88 13.61 -11.98
N PHE A 296 -23.20 13.55 -10.83
CA PHE A 296 -23.37 14.47 -9.73
C PHE A 296 -22.01 14.87 -9.17
N VAL A 297 -21.81 16.17 -8.95
CA VAL A 297 -20.65 16.72 -8.25
C VAL A 297 -21.11 17.46 -7.00
N PHE A 298 -20.58 17.05 -5.85
CA PHE A 298 -20.70 17.80 -4.60
C PHE A 298 -19.46 18.67 -4.43
N LEU A 299 -19.62 20.00 -4.53
CA LEU A 299 -18.51 20.94 -4.36
C LEU A 299 -18.42 21.37 -2.89
N ALA A 300 -17.48 20.78 -2.16
CA ALA A 300 -17.23 21.00 -0.75
C ALA A 300 -16.06 21.97 -0.50
N HIS A 301 -15.90 22.38 0.76
CA HIS A 301 -14.73 23.08 1.28
C HIS A 301 -14.26 22.37 2.56
N ILE A 302 -13.08 22.75 3.04
CA ILE A 302 -12.50 22.19 4.27
C ILE A 302 -13.18 22.87 5.45
N VAL A 303 -13.63 22.11 6.47
CA VAL A 303 -14.28 22.71 7.65
C VAL A 303 -13.24 23.46 8.49
N ASP A 304 -12.23 22.74 8.96
CA ASP A 304 -11.09 23.25 9.71
C ASP A 304 -9.81 22.42 9.47
N VAL A 305 -8.69 22.84 10.06
CA VAL A 305 -7.38 22.19 9.92
C VAL A 305 -7.40 20.74 10.41
N SER A 306 -8.06 20.44 11.53
CA SER A 306 -8.13 19.10 12.09
C SER A 306 -8.95 18.16 11.20
N SER A 307 -10.09 18.65 10.70
CA SER A 307 -10.96 17.91 9.77
C SER A 307 -10.27 17.58 8.45
N SER A 308 -9.29 18.40 8.02
CA SER A 308 -8.54 18.17 6.77
C SER A 308 -7.72 16.87 6.79
N MET A 309 -7.38 16.38 7.99
CA MET A 309 -6.67 15.12 8.19
C MET A 309 -7.61 13.90 8.18
N HIS A 310 -8.92 14.09 8.18
CA HIS A 310 -9.92 13.01 8.14
C HIS A 310 -10.30 12.64 6.70
N VAL A 311 -9.30 12.29 5.90
CA VAL A 311 -9.45 11.92 4.48
C VAL A 311 -8.65 10.66 4.16
N GLN A 312 -9.11 9.89 3.17
CA GLN A 312 -8.54 8.57 2.86
C GLN A 312 -7.05 8.61 2.53
N PHE A 313 -6.59 9.63 1.80
CA PHE A 313 -5.18 9.75 1.44
C PHE A 313 -4.26 10.21 2.59
N VAL A 314 -4.82 10.62 3.74
CA VAL A 314 -4.04 10.87 4.96
C VAL A 314 -3.93 9.58 5.76
N LEU A 315 -5.07 8.97 6.11
CA LEU A 315 -5.08 7.68 6.80
C LEU A 315 -6.42 6.97 6.58
N ARG A 316 -6.42 5.92 5.74
CA ARG A 316 -7.61 5.13 5.37
C ARG A 316 -8.40 4.67 6.60
N SER A 317 -7.74 4.01 7.56
CA SER A 317 -8.38 3.44 8.76
C SER A 317 -8.99 4.49 9.69
N PHE A 318 -8.47 5.72 9.70
CA PHE A 318 -9.08 6.81 10.47
C PHE A 318 -10.28 7.41 9.73
N SER A 319 -10.14 7.62 8.41
CA SER A 319 -11.22 8.13 7.57
C SER A 319 -12.42 7.19 7.45
N SER A 320 -12.24 5.89 7.74
CA SER A 320 -13.33 4.91 7.71
C SER A 320 -14.18 4.91 8.99
N LEU A 321 -13.77 5.64 10.02
CA LEU A 321 -14.48 5.76 11.29
C LEU A 321 -15.11 7.17 11.42
N PRO A 322 -16.16 7.33 12.25
CA PRO A 322 -16.66 8.65 12.61
C PRO A 322 -15.56 9.56 13.12
N TYR A 323 -15.59 10.83 12.70
CA TYR A 323 -14.61 11.81 13.12
C TYR A 323 -14.61 11.94 14.65
N THR A 324 -13.44 11.77 15.24
CA THR A 324 -13.19 11.93 16.67
C THR A 324 -11.82 12.57 16.84
N THR A 325 -11.70 13.51 17.77
CA THR A 325 -10.39 14.13 18.07
C THR A 325 -9.48 13.09 18.71
N ARG A 326 -8.36 12.78 18.06
CA ARG A 326 -7.35 11.83 18.52
C ARG A 326 -6.02 12.53 18.74
N LEU A 327 -5.19 12.00 19.64
CA LEU A 327 -3.92 12.61 20.02
C LEU A 327 -2.98 12.85 18.82
N PHE A 328 -2.92 11.91 17.87
CA PHE A 328 -2.06 12.06 16.69
C PHE A 328 -2.48 13.24 15.79
N LEU A 329 -3.75 13.67 15.83
CA LEU A 329 -4.19 14.86 15.10
C LEU A 329 -3.55 16.12 15.68
N VAL A 330 -3.33 16.19 16.99
CA VAL A 330 -2.64 17.31 17.63
C VAL A 330 -1.20 17.39 17.15
N ILE A 331 -0.52 16.24 17.04
CA ILE A 331 0.85 16.14 16.54
C ILE A 331 0.91 16.48 15.04
N GLY A 332 -0.08 16.03 14.25
CA GLY A 332 -0.18 16.29 12.82
C GLY A 332 -0.62 17.72 12.47
N TRP A 333 -1.27 18.43 13.40
CA TRP A 333 -1.90 19.72 13.16
C TRP A 333 -0.97 20.78 12.57
N PRO A 334 0.27 20.99 13.09
CA PRO A 334 1.17 22.00 12.54
C PRO A 334 1.54 21.70 11.08
N PHE A 335 1.74 20.42 10.75
CA PHE A 335 2.05 20.00 9.38
C PHE A 335 0.85 20.18 8.46
N ALA A 336 -0.35 19.78 8.91
CA ALA A 336 -1.59 20.00 8.15
C ALA A 336 -1.83 21.49 7.89
N PHE A 337 -1.62 22.34 8.89
CA PHE A 337 -1.74 23.78 8.74
C PHE A 337 -0.78 24.35 7.68
N LEU A 338 0.49 23.94 7.71
CA LEU A 338 1.48 24.36 6.70
C LEU A 338 1.09 23.88 5.28
N PHE A 339 0.62 22.65 5.14
CA PHE A 339 0.11 22.14 3.86
C PHE A 339 -1.11 22.93 3.37
N LEU A 340 -2.03 23.30 4.26
CA LEU A 340 -3.19 24.11 3.90
C LEU A 340 -2.80 25.52 3.47
N LEU A 341 -1.80 26.13 4.11
CA LEU A 341 -1.24 27.41 3.66
C LEU A 341 -0.63 27.29 2.26
N ALA A 342 0.13 26.22 1.99
CA ALA A 342 0.67 25.96 0.65
C ALA A 342 -0.46 25.74 -0.38
N MET A 343 -1.51 25.00 -0.01
CA MET A 343 -2.69 24.79 -0.84
C MET A 343 -3.48 26.08 -1.08
N TRP A 344 -3.44 27.04 -0.15
CA TRP A 344 -4.05 28.35 -0.37
C TRP A 344 -3.46 29.01 -1.61
N VAL A 345 -2.13 29.01 -1.71
CA VAL A 345 -1.41 29.70 -2.80
C VAL A 345 -1.52 28.94 -4.13
N TRP A 346 -1.33 27.62 -4.13
CA TRP A 346 -1.12 26.88 -5.38
C TRP A 346 -2.26 25.95 -5.80
N SER A 347 -3.15 25.59 -4.88
CA SER A 347 -4.11 24.52 -5.16
C SER A 347 -5.33 25.02 -5.95
N LYS A 348 -5.82 24.14 -6.82
CA LYS A 348 -7.07 24.30 -7.58
C LYS A 348 -8.09 23.31 -7.04
N THR A 349 -9.37 23.52 -7.37
CA THR A 349 -10.42 22.54 -7.06
C THR A 349 -10.05 21.15 -7.57
N PHE A 350 -10.08 20.16 -6.68
CA PHE A 350 -9.61 18.80 -6.97
C PHE A 350 -10.58 17.72 -6.48
N LEU A 351 -10.43 16.51 -7.01
CA LEU A 351 -11.26 15.36 -6.66
C LEU A 351 -10.78 14.77 -5.33
N LEU A 352 -11.65 14.76 -4.31
CA LEU A 352 -11.36 14.18 -3.00
C LEU A 352 -11.79 12.71 -2.92
N SER A 353 -13.04 12.43 -3.27
CA SER A 353 -13.64 11.10 -3.19
C SER A 353 -14.70 10.91 -4.26
N PHE A 354 -15.11 9.67 -4.49
CA PHE A 354 -16.21 9.33 -5.38
C PHE A 354 -16.91 8.08 -4.87
N TYR A 355 -18.13 7.88 -5.33
CA TYR A 355 -18.89 6.65 -5.09
C TYR A 355 -19.84 6.40 -6.26
N ASN A 356 -20.27 5.15 -6.41
CA ASN A 356 -21.32 4.79 -7.35
C ASN A 356 -22.61 4.50 -6.58
N LEU A 357 -23.68 5.22 -6.89
CA LEU A 357 -25.00 5.00 -6.32
C LEU A 357 -25.99 4.69 -7.44
N ARG A 358 -26.62 3.51 -7.39
CA ARG A 358 -27.60 3.05 -8.40
C ARG A 358 -27.06 3.17 -9.84
N GLY A 359 -25.81 2.77 -10.05
CA GLY A 359 -25.14 2.84 -11.34
C GLY A 359 -24.75 4.24 -11.80
N ARG A 360 -24.92 5.31 -10.99
CA ARG A 360 -24.48 6.67 -11.31
C ARG A 360 -23.21 7.02 -10.55
N LEU A 361 -22.28 7.71 -11.21
CA LEU A 361 -21.03 8.17 -10.60
C LEU A 361 -21.25 9.52 -9.90
N HIS A 362 -20.94 9.58 -8.61
CA HIS A 362 -20.95 10.78 -7.80
C HIS A 362 -19.52 11.12 -7.39
N GLN A 363 -19.16 12.39 -7.44
CA GLN A 363 -17.84 12.87 -7.04
C GLN A 363 -17.97 13.98 -6.01
N THR A 364 -17.05 13.99 -5.04
CA THR A 364 -16.85 15.12 -4.13
C THR A 364 -15.61 15.88 -4.57
N TRP A 365 -15.81 17.11 -5.01
CA TRP A 365 -14.72 18.03 -5.32
C TRP A 365 -14.51 18.98 -4.15
N VAL A 366 -13.26 19.35 -3.89
CA VAL A 366 -12.91 20.23 -2.77
C VAL A 366 -12.32 21.52 -3.31
N VAL A 367 -12.93 22.63 -2.93
CA VAL A 367 -12.29 23.93 -2.94
C VAL A 367 -11.29 23.93 -1.77
N PRO A 368 -9.98 24.09 -2.03
CA PRO A 368 -8.92 23.92 -1.02
C PRO A 368 -8.85 25.10 -0.05
N ARG A 369 -9.95 25.37 0.66
CA ARG A 369 -10.14 26.51 1.55
C ARG A 369 -10.83 26.06 2.83
N CYS A 370 -10.29 26.48 3.97
CA CYS A 370 -10.87 26.24 5.29
C CYS A 370 -12.04 27.18 5.54
N GLY A 371 -13.01 26.77 6.38
CA GLY A 371 -14.21 27.55 6.66
C GLY A 371 -13.90 28.95 7.16
N PHE A 372 -12.89 29.12 8.02
CA PHE A 372 -12.50 30.45 8.52
C PHE A 372 -12.04 31.41 7.41
N GLN A 373 -11.53 30.89 6.28
CA GLN A 373 -11.05 31.72 5.17
C GLN A 373 -12.19 32.39 4.40
N TYR A 374 -13.40 31.85 4.45
CA TYR A 374 -14.59 32.46 3.82
C TYR A 374 -15.02 33.74 4.53
N PHE A 375 -14.57 33.95 5.77
CA PHE A 375 -14.85 35.16 6.55
C PHE A 375 -13.74 36.22 6.43
N LEU A 376 -12.71 35.98 5.60
CA LEU A 376 -11.63 36.92 5.34
C LEU A 376 -11.96 37.76 4.08
N PRO A 377 -12.21 39.08 4.20
CA PRO A 377 -12.65 39.89 3.06
C PRO A 377 -11.72 39.87 1.85
N PHE A 378 -10.41 39.79 2.08
CA PHE A 378 -9.41 39.74 1.01
C PHE A 378 -9.36 38.38 0.28
N ALA A 379 -9.92 37.32 0.86
CA ALA A 379 -9.94 35.99 0.28
C ALA A 379 -11.14 35.76 -0.64
N THR A 380 -12.22 36.54 -0.47
CA THR A 380 -13.53 36.36 -1.11
C THR A 380 -13.44 36.22 -2.64
N GLU A 381 -12.76 37.15 -3.32
CA GLU A 381 -12.62 37.12 -4.78
C GLU A 381 -11.91 35.84 -5.26
N GLY A 382 -10.83 35.45 -4.59
CA GLY A 382 -10.06 34.25 -4.94
C GLY A 382 -10.84 32.96 -4.70
N ILE A 383 -11.67 32.90 -3.66
CA ILE A 383 -12.56 31.76 -3.38
C ILE A 383 -13.66 31.67 -4.45
N ASN A 384 -14.34 32.79 -4.73
CA ASN A 384 -15.40 32.84 -5.74
C ASN A 384 -14.88 32.41 -7.11
N LYS A 385 -13.67 32.84 -7.49
CA LYS A 385 -13.02 32.40 -8.73
C LYS A 385 -12.78 30.89 -8.79
N GLN A 386 -12.41 30.25 -7.68
CA GLN A 386 -12.23 28.78 -7.64
C GLN A 386 -13.56 28.04 -7.77
N ILE A 387 -14.62 28.57 -7.17
CA ILE A 387 -15.98 28.02 -7.28
C ILE A 387 -16.50 28.16 -8.71
N GLU A 388 -16.38 29.35 -9.31
CA GLU A 388 -16.76 29.62 -10.71
C GLU A 388 -16.03 28.68 -11.66
N LEU A 389 -14.71 28.56 -11.55
CA LEU A 389 -13.91 27.64 -12.36
C LEU A 389 -14.33 26.18 -12.19
N ALA A 390 -14.75 25.77 -10.99
CA ALA A 390 -15.26 24.43 -10.75
C ALA A 390 -16.61 24.20 -11.45
N ILE A 391 -17.51 25.18 -11.43
CA ILE A 391 -18.81 25.12 -12.11
C ILE A 391 -18.60 25.05 -13.63
N LEU A 392 -17.79 25.93 -14.20
CA LEU A 392 -17.46 25.94 -15.63
C LEU A 392 -16.80 24.64 -16.07
N ARG A 393 -15.93 24.06 -15.23
CA ARG A 393 -15.34 22.74 -15.49
C ARG A 393 -16.37 21.63 -15.48
N ALA A 394 -17.32 21.64 -14.55
CA ALA A 394 -18.38 20.64 -14.47
C ALA A 394 -19.30 20.72 -15.70
N ASP A 395 -19.68 21.93 -16.11
CA ASP A 395 -20.49 22.17 -17.31
C ASP A 395 -19.76 21.67 -18.57
N LYS A 396 -18.49 22.05 -18.75
CA LYS A 396 -17.65 21.58 -19.87
C LYS A 396 -17.52 20.05 -19.93
N LEU A 397 -17.47 19.39 -18.78
CA LEU A 397 -17.43 17.92 -18.72
C LEU A 397 -18.79 17.28 -18.99
N GLY A 398 -19.89 18.04 -18.97
CA GLY A 398 -21.25 17.53 -19.14
C GLY A 398 -21.88 16.95 -17.87
N VAL A 399 -21.42 17.40 -16.70
CA VAL A 399 -21.97 17.00 -15.39
C VAL A 399 -23.42 17.45 -15.30
N LYS A 400 -24.33 16.54 -14.93
CA LYS A 400 -25.78 16.82 -14.93
C LYS A 400 -26.22 17.68 -13.75
N VAL A 401 -25.60 17.49 -12.59
CA VAL A 401 -25.95 18.20 -11.37
C VAL A 401 -24.68 18.56 -10.61
N ILE A 402 -24.54 19.84 -10.27
CA ILE A 402 -23.53 20.31 -9.31
C ILE A 402 -24.25 20.92 -8.11
N SER A 403 -23.84 20.53 -6.91
CA SER A 403 -24.35 21.08 -5.66
C SER A 403 -23.24 21.79 -4.91
N LEU A 404 -23.49 23.02 -4.49
CA LEU A 404 -22.57 23.82 -3.67
C LEU A 404 -22.84 23.53 -2.19
N ALA A 405 -21.83 23.07 -1.46
CA ALA A 405 -21.95 22.71 -0.05
C ALA A 405 -21.62 23.89 0.87
N ALA A 406 -22.44 24.06 1.91
CA ALA A 406 -22.21 25.03 2.99
C ALA A 406 -21.83 26.43 2.47
N LEU A 407 -20.61 26.91 2.76
CA LEU A 407 -20.13 28.26 2.44
C LEU A 407 -19.79 28.46 0.96
N ASN A 408 -19.90 27.42 0.12
CA ASN A 408 -19.75 27.56 -1.33
C ASN A 408 -21.02 28.09 -2.03
N LYS A 409 -22.15 28.18 -1.32
CA LYS A 409 -23.39 28.81 -1.82
C LYS A 409 -23.29 30.32 -1.72
#